data_AF-A0A3D4UZU5-F1
#
_entry.id   AF-A0A3D4UZU5-F1
#
_cell.length_a   1.000
_cell.length_b   1.000
_cell.length_c   1.000
_cell.angle_alpha   90.00
_cell.angle_beta   90.00
_cell.angle_gamma   90.00
#
_symmetry.space_group_name_H-M   'P 1'
#
loop_
_entity.id
_entity.type
_entity.pdbx_description
1 polymer ?
#
loop_
_entity_poly.entity_id
_entity_poly.type
_entity_poly.pdbx_seq_one_letter_code
_entity_poly.pdbx_strand_id
1 'polypeptide(L)'
;MKLKYTFFFAESALYSYFVNLLKPFETNHYQFYTDMKKNFYRLLSFAVLATIIISCGGETNPLIKEAKDGIKAKNYDAALASLDQALVEDSSNANAYYYKGVVYSEMAQNNPQVQNRKDSYSKMRENLLVAMNMFEVQNVKSVEAIESQLLIDRMWGTE
;
A
#
# COMPACT_ATOMS: atom_id res chain seq x y z
N MET A 1 -9.03 87.89 -17.86
CA MET A 1 -9.43 86.80 -16.94
C MET A 1 -9.55 85.46 -17.69
N LYS A 2 -8.44 84.93 -18.23
CA LYS A 2 -8.42 83.63 -18.97
C LYS A 2 -7.21 82.73 -18.68
N LEU A 3 -6.20 83.20 -17.95
CA LEU A 3 -4.99 82.42 -17.66
C LEU A 3 -5.04 81.51 -16.41
N LYS A 4 -6.05 81.65 -15.53
CA LYS A 4 -6.14 80.81 -14.31
C LYS A 4 -6.82 79.45 -14.54
N TYR A 5 -7.62 79.30 -15.59
CA TYR A 5 -8.38 78.07 -15.85
C TYR A 5 -7.57 76.99 -16.59
N THR A 6 -6.53 77.37 -17.32
CA THR A 6 -5.67 76.43 -18.07
C THR A 6 -4.66 75.71 -17.18
N PHE A 7 -4.28 76.29 -16.03
CA PHE A 7 -3.36 75.66 -15.08
C PHE A 7 -4.03 74.53 -14.28
N PHE A 8 -5.30 74.72 -13.89
CA PHE A 8 -6.06 73.74 -13.09
C PHE A 8 -6.45 72.48 -13.89
N PHE A 9 -6.55 72.56 -15.22
CA PHE A 9 -6.88 71.41 -16.08
C PHE A 9 -5.68 70.52 -16.44
N ALA A 10 -4.45 71.04 -16.35
CA ALA A 10 -3.25 70.26 -16.67
C ALA A 10 -2.86 69.28 -15.54
N GLU A 11 -3.10 69.65 -14.28
CA GLU A 11 -2.79 68.80 -13.11
C GLU A 11 -3.72 67.57 -13.01
N SER A 12 -5.00 67.69 -13.39
CA SER A 12 -5.96 66.57 -13.35
C SER A 12 -5.69 65.52 -14.42
N ALA A 13 -5.26 65.96 -15.61
CA ALA A 13 -4.88 65.07 -16.71
C ALA A 13 -3.59 64.30 -16.41
N LEU A 14 -2.59 64.97 -15.83
CA LEU A 14 -1.34 64.32 -15.40
C LEU A 14 -1.57 63.35 -14.24
N TYR A 15 -2.43 63.68 -13.28
CA TYR A 15 -2.81 62.79 -12.20
C TYR A 15 -3.54 61.53 -12.71
N SER A 16 -4.51 61.69 -13.61
CA SER A 16 -5.20 60.56 -14.24
C SER A 16 -4.25 59.66 -15.04
N TYR A 17 -3.30 60.26 -15.78
CA TYR A 17 -2.29 59.52 -16.52
C TYR A 17 -1.35 58.74 -15.60
N PHE A 18 -0.88 59.39 -14.52
CA PHE A 18 0.01 58.79 -13.53
C PHE A 18 -0.67 57.65 -12.75
N VAL A 19 -1.93 57.83 -12.32
CA VAL A 19 -2.74 56.80 -11.66
C VAL A 19 -2.97 55.61 -12.59
N ASN A 20 -3.24 55.84 -13.87
CA ASN A 20 -3.40 54.75 -14.84
C ASN A 20 -2.07 54.06 -15.20
N LEU A 21 -0.94 54.75 -15.10
CA LEU A 21 0.40 54.19 -15.31
C LEU A 21 0.83 53.26 -14.15
N LEU A 22 0.38 53.54 -12.92
CA LEU A 22 0.73 52.77 -11.72
C LEU A 22 -0.24 51.62 -11.39
N LYS A 23 -1.47 51.63 -11.90
CA LYS A 23 -2.45 50.54 -11.76
C LYS A 23 -1.92 49.12 -12.13
N PRO A 24 -1.12 48.92 -13.20
CA PRO A 24 -0.58 47.60 -13.51
C PRO A 24 0.53 47.15 -12.54
N PHE A 25 1.13 48.05 -11.76
CA PHE A 25 2.19 47.68 -10.82
C PHE A 25 1.65 47.07 -9.52
N GLU A 26 0.54 47.59 -8.97
CA GLU A 26 -0.03 47.05 -7.72
C GLU A 26 -0.88 45.77 -7.90
N THR A 27 -1.55 45.63 -9.05
CA THR A 27 -2.49 44.51 -9.29
C THR A 27 -1.81 43.17 -9.56
N ASN A 28 -0.58 43.19 -10.07
CA ASN A 28 0.18 41.98 -10.40
C ASN A 28 0.62 41.18 -9.16
N HIS A 29 0.92 41.85 -8.04
CA HIS A 29 1.38 41.17 -6.82
C HIS A 29 0.27 40.44 -6.07
N TYR A 30 -0.94 41.01 -6.02
CA TYR A 30 -2.09 40.40 -5.37
C TYR A 30 -2.55 39.14 -6.11
N GLN A 31 -2.67 39.21 -7.44
CA GLN A 31 -3.09 38.07 -8.26
C GLN A 31 -2.07 36.92 -8.21
N PHE A 32 -0.77 37.25 -8.26
CA PHE A 32 0.30 36.27 -8.10
C PHE A 32 0.22 35.53 -6.75
N TYR A 33 -0.02 36.26 -5.66
CA TYR A 33 -0.16 35.65 -4.33
C TYR A 33 -1.38 34.75 -4.21
N THR A 34 -2.52 35.16 -4.77
CA THR A 34 -3.74 34.34 -4.75
C THR A 34 -3.59 33.06 -5.58
N ASP A 35 -2.93 33.13 -6.72
CA ASP A 35 -2.70 31.97 -7.58
C ASP A 35 -1.68 31.01 -6.97
N MET A 36 -0.61 31.54 -6.37
CA MET A 36 0.39 30.75 -5.66
C MET A 36 -0.24 30.01 -4.47
N LYS A 37 -1.09 30.67 -3.68
CA LYS A 37 -1.85 30.03 -2.58
C LYS A 37 -2.78 28.94 -3.09
N LYS A 38 -3.55 29.21 -4.15
CA LYS A 38 -4.49 28.24 -4.72
C LYS A 38 -3.76 26.98 -5.22
N ASN A 39 -2.62 27.16 -5.87
CA ASN A 39 -1.80 26.05 -6.34
C ASN A 39 -1.12 25.31 -5.18
N PHE A 40 -0.71 26.01 -4.12
CA PHE A 40 -0.20 25.38 -2.90
C PHE A 40 -1.25 24.52 -2.20
N TYR A 41 -2.49 25.02 -2.03
CA TYR A 41 -3.58 24.23 -1.46
C TYR A 41 -3.97 23.04 -2.34
N ARG A 42 -3.87 23.17 -3.67
CA ARG A 42 -4.03 22.04 -4.60
C ARG A 42 -2.95 20.98 -4.36
N LEU A 43 -1.68 21.37 -4.36
CA LEU A 43 -0.56 20.44 -4.11
C LEU A 43 -0.66 19.78 -2.74
N LEU A 44 -0.99 20.54 -1.70
CA LEU A 44 -1.21 20.04 -0.35
C LEU A 44 -2.38 19.04 -0.31
N SER A 45 -3.49 19.32 -1.00
CA SER A 45 -4.64 18.41 -1.07
C SER A 45 -4.29 17.08 -1.77
N PHE A 46 -3.51 17.11 -2.84
CA PHE A 46 -3.02 15.90 -3.51
C PHE A 46 -2.05 15.10 -2.62
N ALA A 47 -1.18 15.78 -1.86
CA ALA A 47 -0.26 15.12 -0.94
C ALA A 47 -0.99 14.40 0.20
N VAL A 48 -2.01 15.03 0.80
CA VAL A 48 -2.85 14.42 1.83
C VAL A 48 -3.62 13.20 1.28
N LEU A 49 -4.20 13.30 0.08
CA LEU A 49 -4.85 12.17 -0.58
C LEU A 49 -3.87 11.01 -0.86
N ALA A 50 -2.65 11.32 -1.30
CA ALA A 50 -1.62 10.29 -1.55
C ALA A 50 -1.23 9.55 -0.27
N THR A 51 -1.16 10.22 0.88
CA THR A 51 -0.86 9.57 2.17
C THR A 51 -1.96 8.63 2.65
N ILE A 52 -3.23 8.90 2.32
CA ILE A 52 -4.35 8.05 2.72
C ILE A 52 -4.32 6.72 1.98
N ILE A 53 -3.86 6.69 0.72
CA ILE A 53 -3.78 5.47 -0.10
C ILE A 53 -2.67 4.52 0.41
N ILE A 54 -1.61 5.05 1.02
CA ILE A 54 -0.49 4.26 1.56
C ILE A 54 -0.84 3.65 2.93
N SER A 55 -1.91 4.11 3.58
CA SER A 55 -2.27 3.74 4.96
C SER A 55 -3.16 2.49 5.09
N CYS A 56 -3.43 1.75 4.02
CA CYS A 56 -4.17 0.49 4.12
C CYS A 56 -3.23 -0.66 4.50
N GLY A 57 -2.93 -0.78 5.80
CA GLY A 57 -2.15 -1.86 6.40
C GLY A 57 -2.94 -3.17 6.53
N GLY A 58 -3.40 -3.74 5.42
CA GLY A 58 -3.91 -5.11 5.33
C GLY A 58 -3.07 -5.89 4.33
N GLU A 59 -2.71 -7.14 4.66
CA GLU A 59 -1.89 -8.08 3.86
C GLU A 59 -1.73 -7.64 2.39
N THR A 60 -0.58 -7.02 2.09
CA THR A 60 -0.37 -6.30 0.82
C THR A 60 -0.30 -7.22 -0.39
N ASN A 61 -0.20 -8.53 -0.18
CA ASN A 61 -0.11 -9.50 -1.26
C ASN A 61 -1.50 -10.11 -1.56
N PRO A 62 -2.15 -9.77 -2.69
CA PRO A 62 -3.46 -10.29 -3.05
C PRO A 62 -3.48 -11.82 -3.19
N LEU A 63 -2.37 -12.43 -3.61
CA LEU A 63 -2.27 -13.89 -3.76
C LEU A 63 -2.30 -14.61 -2.40
N ILE A 64 -1.73 -14.00 -1.35
CA ILE A 64 -1.84 -14.53 0.01
C ILE A 64 -3.29 -14.47 0.49
N LYS A 65 -3.99 -13.37 0.20
CA LYS A 65 -5.42 -13.26 0.53
C LYS A 65 -6.26 -14.33 -0.19
N GLU A 66 -6.03 -14.51 -1.49
CA GLU A 66 -6.71 -15.53 -2.29
C GLU A 66 -6.46 -16.93 -1.75
N ALA A 67 -5.21 -17.25 -1.39
CA ALA A 67 -4.86 -18.52 -0.78
C ALA A 67 -5.63 -18.77 0.53
N LYS A 68 -5.72 -17.77 1.41
CA LYS A 68 -6.48 -17.86 2.65
C LYS A 68 -7.97 -18.08 2.41
N ASP A 69 -8.54 -17.43 1.40
CA ASP A 69 -9.93 -17.63 1.01
C ASP A 69 -10.16 -19.03 0.41
N GLY A 70 -9.21 -19.54 -0.37
CA GLY A 70 -9.20 -20.92 -0.86
C GLY A 70 -9.12 -21.96 0.26
N ILE A 71 -8.25 -21.75 1.25
CA ILE A 71 -8.14 -22.59 2.46
C ILE A 71 -9.49 -22.65 3.20
N LYS A 72 -10.12 -21.49 3.46
CA LYS A 72 -11.43 -21.42 4.13
C LYS A 72 -12.51 -22.15 3.36
N ALA A 73 -12.48 -22.06 2.03
CA ALA A 73 -13.40 -22.76 1.14
C ALA A 73 -13.06 -24.25 0.95
N LYS A 74 -11.97 -24.75 1.57
CA LYS A 74 -11.38 -26.09 1.34
C LYS A 74 -11.02 -26.37 -0.12
N ASN A 75 -10.84 -25.32 -0.92
CA ASN A 75 -10.35 -25.42 -2.28
C ASN A 75 -8.82 -25.37 -2.25
N TYR A 76 -8.22 -26.49 -1.85
CA TYR A 76 -6.77 -26.57 -1.63
C TYR A 76 -5.96 -26.40 -2.91
N ASP A 77 -6.47 -26.87 -4.05
CA ASP A 77 -5.80 -26.73 -5.34
C ASP A 77 -5.69 -25.26 -5.77
N ALA A 78 -6.79 -24.51 -5.64
CA ALA A 78 -6.77 -23.07 -5.92
C ALA A 78 -5.86 -22.31 -4.95
N ALA A 79 -5.88 -22.67 -3.66
CA ALA A 79 -5.01 -22.06 -2.67
C ALA A 79 -3.52 -22.31 -3.00
N LEU A 80 -3.14 -23.54 -3.34
CA LEU A 80 -1.77 -23.87 -3.75
C LEU A 80 -1.36 -23.12 -5.02
N ALA A 81 -2.25 -22.99 -6.01
CA ALA A 81 -1.95 -22.25 -7.23
C ALA A 81 -1.64 -20.76 -6.95
N SER A 82 -2.44 -20.08 -6.12
CA SER A 82 -2.16 -18.70 -5.72
C SER A 82 -0.85 -18.59 -4.94
N LEU A 83 -0.53 -19.56 -4.08
CA LEU A 83 0.73 -19.57 -3.31
C LEU A 83 1.95 -19.83 -4.20
N ASP A 84 1.82 -20.69 -5.20
CA ASP A 84 2.88 -20.94 -6.19
C ASP A 84 3.13 -19.68 -7.02
N GLN A 85 2.08 -18.97 -7.43
CA GLN A 85 2.23 -17.68 -8.10
C GLN A 85 2.91 -16.65 -7.19
N ALA A 86 2.57 -16.61 -5.89
CA ALA A 86 3.21 -15.70 -4.94
C ALA A 86 4.71 -15.97 -4.81
N LEU A 87 5.12 -17.25 -4.90
CA LEU A 87 6.52 -17.67 -4.89
C LEU A 87 7.24 -17.44 -6.23
N VAL A 88 6.52 -17.35 -7.34
CA VAL A 88 7.08 -16.91 -8.63
C VAL A 88 7.38 -15.41 -8.60
N GLU A 89 6.50 -14.61 -7.99
CA GLU A 89 6.69 -13.16 -7.85
C GLU A 89 7.79 -12.82 -6.83
N ASP A 90 7.79 -13.52 -5.69
CA ASP A 90 8.81 -13.39 -4.66
C ASP A 90 9.11 -14.77 -4.06
N SER A 91 10.21 -15.37 -4.51
CA SER A 91 10.68 -16.66 -4.01
C SER A 91 11.11 -16.64 -2.55
N SER A 92 11.26 -15.46 -1.94
CA SER A 92 11.57 -15.30 -0.51
C SER A 92 10.34 -15.06 0.35
N ASN A 93 9.12 -15.09 -0.22
CA ASN A 93 7.90 -14.80 0.51
C ASN A 93 7.61 -15.85 1.61
N ALA A 94 7.97 -15.52 2.85
CA ALA A 94 7.83 -16.41 3.99
C ALA A 94 6.37 -16.81 4.26
N ASN A 95 5.43 -15.88 4.07
CA ASN A 95 3.99 -16.15 4.23
C ASN A 95 3.48 -17.17 3.22
N ALA A 96 3.97 -17.14 1.97
CA ALA A 96 3.56 -18.12 0.97
C ALA A 96 3.95 -19.55 1.38
N TYR A 97 5.18 -19.74 1.88
CA TYR A 97 5.60 -21.03 2.44
C TYR A 97 4.78 -21.44 3.66
N TYR A 98 4.51 -20.50 4.59
CA TYR A 98 3.67 -20.76 5.76
C TYR A 98 2.28 -21.29 5.36
N TYR A 99 1.59 -20.57 4.46
CA TYR A 99 0.25 -20.96 4.03
C TYR A 99 0.24 -22.25 3.19
N LYS A 100 1.31 -22.60 2.45
CA LYS A 100 1.44 -23.94 1.86
C LYS A 100 1.47 -25.01 2.95
N GLY A 101 2.21 -24.76 4.03
CA GLY A 101 2.20 -25.59 5.23
C GLY A 101 0.78 -25.81 5.79
N VAL A 102 0.03 -24.72 5.97
CA VAL A 102 -1.36 -24.77 6.43
C VAL A 102 -2.24 -25.59 5.49
N VAL A 103 -2.16 -25.37 4.16
CA VAL A 103 -2.94 -26.15 3.18
C VAL A 103 -2.67 -27.64 3.32
N TYR A 104 -1.39 -28.04 3.37
CA TYR A 104 -1.05 -29.45 3.47
C TYR A 104 -1.49 -30.07 4.80
N SER A 105 -1.43 -29.32 5.90
CA SER A 105 -1.98 -29.75 7.19
C SER A 105 -3.48 -30.00 7.10
N GLU A 106 -4.23 -29.09 6.46
CA GLU A 106 -5.66 -29.23 6.23
C GLU A 106 -5.97 -30.43 5.33
N MET A 107 -5.25 -30.61 4.22
CA MET A 107 -5.41 -31.76 3.33
C MET A 107 -5.20 -33.08 4.08
N ALA A 108 -4.19 -33.16 4.95
CA ALA A 108 -3.91 -34.33 5.75
C ALA A 108 -5.05 -34.61 6.76
N GLN A 109 -5.48 -33.59 7.50
CA GLN A 109 -6.54 -33.71 8.51
C GLN A 109 -7.88 -34.12 7.91
N ASN A 110 -8.21 -33.62 6.70
CA ASN A 110 -9.45 -33.94 6.01
C ASN A 110 -9.40 -35.26 5.22
N ASN A 111 -8.24 -35.92 5.08
CA ASN A 111 -8.13 -37.17 4.35
C ASN A 111 -8.49 -38.38 5.25
N PRO A 112 -9.51 -39.20 4.94
CA PRO A 112 -9.88 -40.34 5.78
C PRO A 112 -8.84 -41.47 5.80
N GLN A 113 -8.00 -41.56 4.77
CA GLN A 113 -7.00 -42.62 4.64
C GLN A 113 -5.68 -42.19 5.29
N VAL A 114 -5.42 -42.69 6.50
CA VAL A 114 -4.23 -42.31 7.31
C VAL A 114 -2.92 -42.49 6.53
N GLN A 115 -2.80 -43.57 5.75
CA GLN A 115 -1.61 -43.82 4.94
C GLN A 115 -1.33 -42.71 3.90
N ASN A 116 -2.38 -42.07 3.40
CA ASN A 116 -2.28 -41.00 2.40
C ASN A 116 -2.03 -39.61 3.04
N ARG A 117 -2.06 -39.51 4.38
CA ARG A 117 -1.78 -38.26 5.10
C ARG A 117 -0.28 -37.96 5.18
N LYS A 118 0.55 -39.00 5.15
CA LYS A 118 2.00 -38.90 5.35
C LYS A 118 2.68 -37.95 4.35
N ASP A 119 2.31 -38.04 3.07
CA ASP A 119 2.85 -37.14 2.03
C ASP A 119 2.50 -35.68 2.34
N SER A 120 1.25 -35.41 2.69
CA SER A 120 0.80 -34.08 3.07
C SER A 120 1.51 -33.57 4.33
N TYR A 121 1.66 -34.36 5.39
CA TYR A 121 2.40 -33.89 6.57
C TYR A 121 3.89 -33.66 6.27
N SER A 122 4.51 -34.49 5.44
CA SER A 122 5.88 -34.27 4.98
C SER A 122 6.01 -32.93 4.26
N LYS A 123 5.10 -32.63 3.31
CA LYS A 123 5.08 -31.36 2.58
C LYS A 123 4.76 -30.18 3.49
N MET A 124 3.86 -30.35 4.45
CA MET A 124 3.57 -29.34 5.47
C MET A 124 4.86 -28.97 6.20
N ARG A 125 5.55 -29.96 6.78
CA ARG A 125 6.76 -29.73 7.57
C ARG A 125 7.87 -29.09 6.75
N GLU A 126 8.10 -29.57 5.53
CA GLU A 126 9.07 -28.98 4.61
C GLU A 126 8.80 -27.47 4.40
N ASN A 127 7.56 -27.11 4.05
CA ASN A 127 7.21 -25.72 3.77
C ASN A 127 7.27 -24.85 5.04
N LEU A 128 6.89 -25.37 6.21
CA LEU A 128 6.97 -24.62 7.47
C LEU A 128 8.41 -24.37 7.92
N LEU A 129 9.32 -25.34 7.72
CA LEU A 129 10.74 -25.14 8.00
C LEU A 129 11.35 -24.06 7.09
N VAL A 130 10.97 -24.04 5.81
CA VAL A 130 11.39 -22.96 4.89
C VAL A 130 10.81 -21.62 5.34
N ALA A 131 9.52 -21.57 5.71
CA ALA A 131 8.88 -20.34 6.20
C ALA A 131 9.60 -19.78 7.43
N MET A 132 9.91 -20.62 8.41
CA MET A 132 10.65 -20.23 9.62
C MET A 132 12.02 -19.65 9.29
N ASN A 133 12.79 -20.32 8.43
CA ASN A 133 14.09 -19.82 8.00
C ASN A 133 13.97 -18.47 7.28
N MET A 134 12.96 -18.29 6.42
CA MET A 134 12.73 -17.02 5.73
C MET A 134 12.35 -15.90 6.71
N PHE A 135 11.45 -16.16 7.67
CA PHE A 135 11.09 -15.18 8.71
C PHE A 135 12.30 -14.77 9.55
N GLU A 136 13.17 -15.72 9.90
CA GLU A 136 14.40 -15.47 10.64
C GLU A 136 15.38 -14.60 9.83
N VAL A 137 15.66 -14.98 8.58
CA VAL A 137 16.57 -14.25 7.68
C VAL A 137 16.05 -12.83 7.41
N GLN A 138 14.74 -12.65 7.29
CA GLN A 138 14.11 -11.35 7.08
C GLN A 138 13.97 -10.54 8.38
N ASN A 139 14.28 -11.15 9.54
CA ASN A 139 14.07 -10.58 10.87
C ASN A 139 12.62 -10.11 11.09
N VAL A 140 11.66 -10.87 10.54
CA VAL A 140 10.23 -10.61 10.65
C VAL A 140 9.67 -11.39 11.82
N LYS A 141 9.07 -10.67 12.78
CA LYS A 141 8.33 -11.25 13.90
C LYS A 141 6.85 -11.14 13.62
N SER A 142 6.24 -12.22 13.15
CA SER A 142 4.80 -12.30 12.85
C SER A 142 4.14 -13.45 13.61
N VAL A 143 2.80 -13.49 13.58
CA VAL A 143 2.03 -14.60 14.15
C VAL A 143 2.35 -15.88 13.38
N GLU A 144 2.46 -15.80 12.07
CA GLU A 144 2.80 -16.89 11.16
C GLU A 144 4.16 -17.52 11.50
N ALA A 145 5.15 -16.72 11.91
CA ALA A 145 6.45 -17.22 12.33
C ALA A 145 6.35 -18.10 13.60
N ILE A 146 5.53 -17.69 14.57
CA ILE A 146 5.29 -18.45 15.81
C ILE A 146 4.44 -19.69 15.52
N GLU A 147 3.39 -19.53 14.71
CA GLU A 147 2.47 -20.61 14.35
C GLU A 147 3.14 -21.69 13.51
N SER A 148 4.18 -21.36 12.74
CA SER A 148 4.96 -22.35 11.97
C SER A 148 5.54 -23.42 12.88
N GLN A 149 6.21 -23.03 13.97
CA GLN A 149 6.76 -23.96 14.95
C GLN A 149 5.64 -24.72 15.68
N LEU A 150 4.61 -24.00 16.14
CA LEU A 150 3.47 -24.59 16.84
C LEU A 150 2.79 -25.69 16.01
N LEU A 151 2.64 -25.46 14.70
CA LEU A 151 1.98 -26.38 13.80
C LEU A 151 2.83 -27.64 13.57
N ILE A 152 4.16 -27.50 13.43
CA ILE A 152 5.07 -28.66 13.38
C ILE A 152 4.94 -29.47 14.67
N ASP A 153 5.02 -28.84 15.83
CA ASP A 153 4.99 -29.52 17.13
C ASP A 153 3.67 -30.27 17.36
N ARG A 154 2.55 -29.68 16.93
CA ARG A 154 1.22 -30.31 17.01
C ARG A 154 1.11 -31.56 16.15
N MET A 155 1.79 -31.58 15.01
CA MET A 155 1.63 -32.63 13.99
C MET A 155 2.78 -33.65 13.97
N TRP A 156 3.85 -33.44 14.74
CA TRP A 156 5.01 -34.33 14.83
C TRP A 156 4.68 -35.81 15.09
N GLY A 157 3.59 -36.10 15.83
CA GLY A 157 3.14 -37.45 16.13
C GLY A 157 2.17 -38.06 15.10
N THR A 158 1.85 -37.33 14.03
CA THR A 158 0.88 -37.72 13.00
C THR A 158 1.51 -38.01 11.63
N GLU A 159 2.81 -37.70 11.48
CA GLU A 159 3.69 -38.04 10.35
C GLU A 159 4.07 -39.53 10.31
#